data_AF-A0A165PQF6-F1
#
_entry.id   AF-A0A165PQF6-F1
#
_cell.length_a   1.000
_cell.length_b   1.000
_cell.length_c   1.000
_cell.angle_alpha   90.00
_cell.angle_beta   90.00
_cell.angle_gamma   90.00
#
_symmetry.space_group_name_H-M   'P 1'
#
loop_
_entity.id
_entity.type
_entity.pdbx_description
1 polymer ?
#
loop_
_entity_poly.entity_id
_entity_poly.type
_entity_poly.pdbx_seq_one_letter_code
_entity_poly.pdbx_strand_id
1 'polypeptide(L)'
;MAPATKSASSSKPQSANGVTFPSSPSSSKSANASSSQSPVLFGYLTLYNVFSAIGWSLVLYTTLSHLLTAPLPSTSAIPTAPKATSYFARVFSSLPLLKSAAPSVPPSSTIESFVLSKLPFLEPFIRRSHTLYQSAGLLTAVVQTFAVLEVAHVLLGWVRSAVGTTAIQVASRLILVWGIAERYEEARTSPFYATMLLSWSSTEIIRYTFYALSLLSSPTSPVHDRVAIPYWLTYLRYTTFYVLYPTGAGSEAFCMYATLPKSNPLNSGAWVQKMLWGRWGFEDWVRGLMFVIWWPGLYVMYTHMMRQRRKVLGSGSGKTIGAAPAVPPKNKNQ
;
A
#
# COMPACT_ATOMS: atom_id res chain seq x y z
N MET A 1 64.17 10.79 39.59
CA MET A 1 63.59 9.45 39.84
C MET A 1 62.14 9.51 39.37
N ALA A 2 61.77 8.62 38.43
CA ALA A 2 60.43 8.19 37.95
C ALA A 2 59.16 9.09 38.09
N PRO A 3 58.30 9.16 37.03
CA PRO A 3 56.95 9.76 37.03
C PRO A 3 55.80 8.71 37.12
N ALA A 4 54.58 9.13 37.50
CA ALA A 4 53.27 8.47 37.22
C ALA A 4 52.13 9.42 37.66
N THR A 5 51.21 9.95 36.84
CA THR A 5 50.10 9.41 36.02
C THR A 5 48.87 8.81 36.75
N LYS A 6 47.71 9.40 36.43
CA LYS A 6 46.33 8.89 36.33
C LYS A 6 45.54 8.53 37.61
N SER A 7 44.32 9.06 37.69
CA SER A 7 43.08 8.26 37.52
C SER A 7 41.82 9.14 37.65
N ALA A 8 41.00 9.16 36.60
CA ALA A 8 39.59 9.52 36.64
C ALA A 8 38.80 8.25 36.26
N SER A 9 37.88 7.80 37.12
CA SER A 9 36.87 6.77 36.82
C SER A 9 35.48 7.44 36.87
N SER A 10 34.73 7.55 35.78
CA SER A 10 33.90 6.54 35.11
C SER A 10 32.65 6.10 35.89
N SER A 11 31.47 6.44 35.34
CA SER A 11 30.29 5.56 35.37
C SER A 11 29.39 5.82 34.15
N LYS A 12 29.13 4.74 33.41
CA LYS A 12 28.35 4.55 32.17
C LYS A 12 26.85 4.93 32.30
N PRO A 13 26.13 5.01 31.16
CA PRO A 13 25.18 3.93 30.87
C PRO A 13 25.32 3.29 29.47
N GLN A 14 24.89 2.02 29.39
CA GLN A 14 24.74 1.11 28.23
C GLN A 14 23.66 1.65 27.25
N SER A 15 23.86 1.76 25.93
CA SER A 15 23.93 0.78 24.81
C SER A 15 22.60 0.15 24.34
N ALA A 16 22.25 0.42 23.06
CA ALA A 16 21.51 -0.36 22.03
C ALA A 16 20.42 0.50 21.34
N ASN A 17 20.32 0.72 20.02
CA ASN A 17 20.96 0.20 18.81
C ASN A 17 20.96 1.32 17.75
N GLY A 18 22.11 1.63 17.16
CA GLY A 18 22.29 2.61 16.09
C GLY A 18 22.48 1.93 14.72
N VAL A 19 22.04 2.61 13.65
CA VAL A 19 22.48 2.31 12.28
C VAL A 19 23.41 3.44 11.85
N THR A 20 24.72 3.17 11.88
CA THR A 20 25.80 4.00 11.33
C THR A 20 26.31 3.39 10.03
N PHE A 21 26.57 4.24 9.03
CA PHE A 21 27.23 3.91 7.77
C PHE A 21 28.74 3.67 7.98
N PRO A 22 29.41 2.79 7.22
CA PRO A 22 30.86 2.62 7.34
C PRO A 22 31.63 3.57 6.41
N SER A 23 32.62 4.26 6.98
CA SER A 23 33.86 4.69 6.31
C SER A 23 34.96 3.66 6.59
N SER A 24 35.79 3.38 5.59
CA SER A 24 36.81 2.31 5.57
C SER A 24 37.97 2.52 6.57
N PRO A 25 38.59 1.42 7.04
CA PRO A 25 40.05 1.37 7.19
C PRO A 25 40.69 0.17 6.46
N SER A 26 41.93 0.38 6.04
CA SER A 26 42.78 -0.55 5.26
C SER A 26 43.16 -1.83 6.00
N SER A 27 42.82 -3.00 5.44
CA SER A 27 43.67 -4.20 5.45
C SER A 27 43.24 -5.15 4.33
N SER A 28 44.24 -5.68 3.63
CA SER A 28 44.14 -6.43 2.37
C SER A 28 43.29 -7.71 2.46
N LYS A 29 42.18 -7.76 1.71
CA LYS A 29 41.63 -8.98 1.09
C LYS A 29 40.58 -8.63 0.04
N SER A 30 40.97 -8.81 -1.23
CA SER A 30 40.16 -8.96 -2.45
C SER A 30 39.06 -7.91 -2.70
N ALA A 31 39.39 -6.98 -3.60
CA ALA A 31 38.39 -6.23 -4.36
C ALA A 31 37.51 -7.23 -5.14
N ASN A 32 36.29 -7.47 -4.67
CA ASN A 32 35.31 -8.24 -5.44
C ASN A 32 34.25 -7.31 -6.01
N ALA A 33 34.42 -7.07 -7.31
CA ALA A 33 33.50 -6.60 -8.33
C ALA A 33 32.12 -6.10 -7.86
N SER A 34 31.86 -4.81 -8.11
CA SER A 34 30.51 -4.32 -8.32
C SER A 34 29.92 -5.07 -9.53
N SER A 35 29.20 -6.17 -9.29
CA SER A 35 28.56 -6.91 -10.37
C SER A 35 27.55 -5.98 -11.05
N SER A 36 27.86 -5.51 -12.25
CA SER A 36 26.87 -4.89 -13.13
C SER A 36 25.69 -5.86 -13.25
N GLN A 37 24.46 -5.36 -13.08
CA GLN A 37 23.30 -6.19 -13.37
C GLN A 37 23.39 -6.63 -14.84
N SER A 38 23.13 -7.91 -15.10
CA SER A 38 23.08 -8.42 -16.48
C SER A 38 22.15 -7.55 -17.32
N PRO A 39 22.54 -7.12 -18.54
CA PRO A 39 21.69 -6.30 -19.41
C PRO A 39 20.31 -6.93 -19.65
N VAL A 40 20.24 -8.27 -19.66
CA VAL A 40 18.99 -9.02 -19.80
C VAL A 40 18.09 -8.83 -18.58
N LEU A 41 18.65 -8.97 -17.38
CA LEU A 41 17.90 -8.76 -16.13
C LEU A 41 17.41 -7.32 -16.01
N PHE A 42 18.25 -6.35 -16.39
CA PHE A 42 17.88 -4.95 -16.45
C PHE A 42 16.69 -4.70 -17.41
N GLY A 43 16.77 -5.23 -18.63
CA GLY A 43 15.71 -5.11 -19.63
C GLY A 43 14.40 -5.73 -19.15
N TYR A 44 14.48 -6.94 -18.59
CA TYR A 44 13.33 -7.63 -18.00
C TYR A 44 12.67 -6.83 -16.87
N LEU A 45 13.43 -6.36 -15.88
CA LEU A 45 12.88 -5.59 -14.76
C LEU A 45 12.27 -4.26 -15.23
N THR A 46 12.89 -3.62 -16.22
CA THR A 46 12.36 -2.38 -16.82
C THR A 46 11.02 -2.65 -17.49
N LEU A 47 10.95 -3.69 -18.35
CA LEU A 47 9.72 -4.09 -19.02
C LEU A 47 8.63 -4.50 -18.02
N TYR A 48 8.98 -5.25 -16.98
CA TYR A 48 8.04 -5.62 -15.92
C TYR A 48 7.38 -4.40 -15.27
N ASN A 49 8.19 -3.39 -14.90
CA ASN A 49 7.66 -2.16 -14.31
C ASN A 49 6.81 -1.37 -15.33
N VAL A 50 7.21 -1.28 -16.59
CA VAL A 50 6.43 -0.61 -17.64
C VAL A 50 5.08 -1.31 -17.87
N PHE A 51 5.07 -2.64 -18.02
CA PHE A 51 3.83 -3.39 -18.18
C PHE A 51 2.94 -3.30 -16.95
N SER A 52 3.51 -3.30 -15.75
CA SER A 52 2.74 -3.11 -14.52
C SER A 52 2.11 -1.71 -14.46
N ALA A 53 2.86 -0.67 -14.84
CA ALA A 53 2.32 0.69 -14.93
C ALA A 53 1.18 0.80 -15.96
N ILE A 54 1.31 0.16 -17.13
CA ILE A 54 0.27 0.09 -18.15
C ILE A 54 -0.96 -0.66 -17.61
N GLY A 55 -0.77 -1.83 -16.99
CA GLY A 55 -1.84 -2.61 -16.41
C GLY A 55 -2.66 -1.82 -15.39
N TRP A 56 -2.00 -1.13 -14.46
CA TRP A 56 -2.68 -0.25 -13.50
C TRP A 56 -3.28 1.00 -14.14
N SER A 57 -2.70 1.53 -15.22
CA SER A 57 -3.29 2.62 -16.00
C SER A 57 -4.61 2.18 -16.66
N LEU A 58 -4.67 0.94 -17.17
CA LEU A 58 -5.90 0.36 -17.70
C LEU A 58 -6.95 0.15 -16.60
N VAL A 59 -6.55 -0.31 -15.40
CA VAL A 59 -7.44 -0.40 -14.24
C VAL A 59 -7.99 0.98 -13.86
N LEU A 60 -7.15 2.02 -13.82
CA LEU A 60 -7.59 3.38 -13.53
C LEU A 60 -8.55 3.89 -14.59
N TYR A 61 -8.21 3.72 -15.87
CA TYR A 61 -9.03 4.13 -17.00
C TYR A 61 -10.40 3.45 -17.00
N THR A 62 -10.44 2.12 -16.84
CA THR A 62 -11.70 1.37 -16.75
C THR A 62 -12.52 1.78 -15.54
N THR A 63 -11.88 2.06 -14.41
CA THR A 63 -12.55 2.54 -13.20
C THR A 63 -13.17 3.92 -13.40
N LEU A 64 -12.38 4.88 -13.90
CA LEU A 64 -12.85 6.24 -14.16
C LEU A 64 -13.95 6.26 -15.22
N SER A 65 -13.75 5.59 -16.37
CA SER A 65 -14.77 5.52 -17.41
C SER A 65 -16.07 4.91 -16.90
N HIS A 66 -16.02 3.83 -16.11
CA HIS A 66 -17.23 3.22 -15.54
C HIS A 66 -17.98 4.14 -14.59
N LEU A 67 -17.25 4.89 -13.75
CA LEU A 67 -17.82 5.83 -12.79
C LEU A 67 -18.37 7.10 -13.45
N LEU A 68 -17.72 7.57 -14.52
CA LEU A 68 -18.09 8.79 -15.26
C LEU A 68 -19.12 8.56 -16.38
N THR A 69 -19.39 7.30 -16.76
CA THR A 69 -20.42 6.98 -17.76
C THR A 69 -21.81 7.37 -17.23
N ALA A 70 -22.61 8.01 -18.10
CA ALA A 70 -23.91 8.56 -17.76
C ALA A 70 -24.84 7.55 -17.02
N PRO A 71 -25.73 8.04 -16.12
CA PRO A 71 -26.48 7.17 -15.21
C PRO A 71 -27.38 6.17 -15.94
N LEU A 72 -27.54 4.98 -15.34
CA LEU A 72 -28.69 4.13 -15.64
C LEU A 72 -29.98 4.90 -15.27
N PRO A 73 -31.07 4.78 -16.06
CA PRO A 73 -32.34 5.43 -15.75
C PRO A 73 -32.82 5.08 -14.32
N SER A 74 -33.39 6.08 -13.64
CA SER A 74 -33.74 6.12 -12.21
C SER A 74 -34.68 5.01 -11.72
N THR A 75 -35.26 4.25 -12.64
CA THR A 75 -36.26 3.21 -12.40
C THR A 75 -35.66 1.80 -12.32
N SER A 76 -34.36 1.64 -12.63
CA SER A 76 -33.71 0.34 -12.59
C SER A 76 -33.28 0.01 -11.16
N ALA A 77 -33.83 -1.07 -10.60
CA ALA A 77 -33.32 -1.67 -9.36
C ALA A 77 -31.80 -1.84 -9.43
N ILE A 78 -31.10 -1.67 -8.30
CA ILE A 78 -29.66 -1.96 -8.21
C ILE A 78 -29.46 -3.39 -8.75
N PRO A 79 -28.78 -3.59 -9.89
CA PRO A 79 -28.66 -4.91 -10.48
C PRO A 79 -27.89 -5.80 -9.50
N THR A 80 -28.53 -6.85 -9.00
CA THR A 80 -27.85 -7.95 -8.29
C THR A 80 -26.77 -8.50 -9.22
N ALA A 81 -25.52 -8.51 -8.76
CA ALA A 81 -24.40 -8.84 -9.63
C ALA A 81 -24.43 -10.34 -9.97
N PRO A 82 -24.17 -10.74 -11.23
CA PRO A 82 -24.06 -12.15 -11.57
C PRO A 82 -22.93 -12.84 -10.78
N LYS A 83 -23.10 -14.17 -10.59
CA LYS A 83 -22.16 -15.06 -9.88
C LYS A 83 -20.75 -14.96 -10.48
N ALA A 84 -19.73 -15.07 -9.62
CA ALA A 84 -18.31 -14.99 -9.95
C ALA A 84 -17.98 -15.66 -11.30
N THR A 85 -17.44 -14.88 -12.22
CA THR A 85 -17.21 -15.28 -13.62
C THR A 85 -15.82 -15.90 -13.86
N SER A 86 -14.91 -15.88 -12.88
CA SER A 86 -13.55 -16.40 -13.08
C SER A 86 -13.45 -17.90 -12.82
N TYR A 87 -12.80 -18.63 -13.75
CA TYR A 87 -12.48 -20.06 -13.59
C TYR A 87 -11.68 -20.33 -12.30
N PHE A 88 -10.85 -19.37 -11.86
CA PHE A 88 -10.07 -19.46 -10.63
C PHE A 88 -10.93 -19.34 -9.37
N ALA A 89 -12.01 -18.54 -9.36
CA ALA A 89 -12.95 -18.51 -8.23
C ALA A 89 -13.61 -19.89 -8.00
N ARG A 90 -13.79 -20.70 -9.05
CA ARG A 90 -14.29 -22.09 -8.94
C ARG A 90 -13.26 -23.05 -8.33
N VAL A 91 -11.97 -22.83 -8.60
CA VAL A 91 -10.86 -23.62 -8.04
C VAL A 91 -10.62 -23.30 -6.56
N PHE A 92 -10.76 -22.04 -6.15
CA PHE A 92 -10.59 -21.67 -4.74
C PHE A 92 -11.85 -21.97 -3.89
N SER A 93 -13.05 -21.96 -4.49
CA SER A 93 -14.29 -22.34 -3.80
C SER A 93 -14.52 -23.85 -3.68
N SER A 94 -13.73 -24.69 -4.37
CA SER A 94 -13.81 -26.16 -4.26
C SER A 94 -13.03 -26.74 -3.07
N LEU A 95 -12.26 -25.91 -2.35
CA LEU A 95 -11.60 -26.32 -1.11
C LEU A 95 -12.64 -26.48 0.02
N PRO A 96 -12.80 -27.69 0.61
CA PRO A 96 -13.84 -27.97 1.61
C PRO A 96 -13.76 -27.11 2.87
N LEU A 97 -12.58 -26.59 3.18
CA LEU A 97 -12.30 -25.77 4.37
C LEU A 97 -12.81 -24.30 4.25
N LEU A 98 -13.32 -23.89 3.08
CA LEU A 98 -13.62 -22.47 2.75
C LEU A 98 -15.10 -22.19 2.39
N LYS A 99 -16.00 -23.13 2.69
CA LYS A 99 -17.45 -22.94 2.57
C LYS A 99 -17.98 -22.18 3.79
N SER A 100 -18.13 -20.87 3.67
CA SER A 100 -18.97 -20.09 4.58
C SER A 100 -20.17 -19.52 3.81
N ALA A 101 -21.36 -19.64 4.41
CA ALA A 101 -22.60 -19.15 3.84
C ALA A 101 -22.65 -17.62 3.97
N ALA A 102 -22.64 -16.91 2.83
CA ALA A 102 -22.81 -15.47 2.78
C ALA A 102 -24.25 -15.10 3.21
N PRO A 103 -24.45 -14.28 4.26
CA PRO A 103 -25.75 -13.73 4.57
C PRO A 103 -26.03 -12.52 3.68
N SER A 104 -27.19 -12.51 3.03
CA SER A 104 -27.69 -11.41 2.21
C SER A 104 -28.03 -10.15 3.04
N VAL A 105 -27.85 -9.00 2.38
CA VAL A 105 -28.32 -7.61 2.70
C VAL A 105 -27.24 -6.66 3.31
N PRO A 106 -26.96 -5.46 2.70
CA PRO A 106 -25.77 -4.61 2.94
C PRO A 106 -25.86 -3.63 4.14
N PRO A 107 -24.73 -3.08 4.67
CA PRO A 107 -24.71 -2.02 5.69
C PRO A 107 -24.44 -0.63 5.10
N SER A 108 -24.36 -0.53 3.77
CA SER A 108 -23.86 0.65 3.09
C SER A 108 -24.81 1.85 3.26
N SER A 109 -26.08 1.59 3.58
CA SER A 109 -27.13 2.59 3.72
C SER A 109 -26.85 3.69 4.76
N THR A 110 -26.17 3.44 5.88
CA THR A 110 -25.94 4.48 6.91
C THR A 110 -24.81 5.45 6.55
N ILE A 111 -23.69 4.94 6.04
CA ILE A 111 -22.57 5.81 5.62
C ILE A 111 -22.89 6.49 4.29
N GLU A 112 -23.51 5.76 3.35
CA GLU A 112 -23.94 6.35 2.07
C GLU A 112 -24.98 7.45 2.29
N SER A 113 -25.99 7.22 3.14
CA SER A 113 -26.99 8.26 3.43
C SER A 113 -26.36 9.48 4.10
N PHE A 114 -25.41 9.30 5.02
CA PHE A 114 -24.67 10.41 5.61
C PHE A 114 -23.85 11.17 4.56
N VAL A 115 -23.10 10.48 3.70
CA VAL A 115 -22.29 11.12 2.64
C VAL A 115 -23.18 11.84 1.64
N LEU A 116 -24.25 11.20 1.16
CA LEU A 116 -25.20 11.79 0.22
C LEU A 116 -25.95 12.99 0.82
N SER A 117 -26.24 12.97 2.12
CA SER A 117 -26.82 14.12 2.82
C SER A 117 -25.92 15.36 2.80
N LYS A 118 -24.59 15.16 2.75
CA LYS A 118 -23.59 16.23 2.72
C LYS A 118 -23.15 16.59 1.30
N LEU A 119 -23.11 15.61 0.40
CA LEU A 119 -22.54 15.71 -0.94
C LEU A 119 -23.48 15.03 -1.96
N PRO A 120 -24.63 15.63 -2.26
CA PRO A 120 -25.64 15.02 -3.14
C PRO A 120 -25.14 14.81 -4.58
N PHE A 121 -24.18 15.62 -5.03
CA PHE A 121 -23.54 15.45 -6.34
C PHE A 121 -22.76 14.12 -6.49
N LEU A 122 -22.49 13.42 -5.38
CA LEU A 122 -21.83 12.11 -5.40
C LEU A 122 -22.79 10.95 -5.71
N GLU A 123 -24.10 11.17 -5.68
CA GLU A 123 -25.11 10.14 -5.95
C GLU A 123 -24.87 9.34 -7.24
N PRO A 124 -24.66 9.95 -8.43
CA PRO A 124 -24.43 9.19 -9.65
C PRO A 124 -23.18 8.31 -9.56
N PHE A 125 -22.11 8.80 -8.94
CA PHE A 125 -20.86 8.06 -8.80
C PHE A 125 -20.99 6.89 -7.81
N ILE A 126 -21.65 7.10 -6.67
CA ILE A 126 -21.90 6.06 -5.67
C ILE A 126 -22.78 4.97 -6.28
N ARG A 127 -23.85 5.32 -7.00
CA ARG A 127 -24.71 4.33 -7.68
C ARG A 127 -23.92 3.48 -8.69
N ARG A 128 -23.02 4.08 -9.47
CA ARG A 128 -22.16 3.36 -10.42
C ARG A 128 -21.10 2.48 -9.75
N SER A 129 -20.64 2.87 -8.56
CA SER A 129 -19.61 2.13 -7.84
C SER A 129 -20.03 0.69 -7.50
N HIS A 130 -21.32 0.44 -7.24
CA HIS A 130 -21.85 -0.90 -6.93
C HIS A 130 -21.68 -1.91 -8.06
N THR A 131 -21.57 -1.47 -9.31
CA THR A 131 -21.40 -2.35 -10.48
C THR A 131 -19.98 -2.37 -11.02
N LEU A 132 -19.04 -1.62 -10.42
CA LEU A 132 -17.67 -1.47 -10.91
C LEU A 132 -16.92 -2.81 -11.00
N TYR A 133 -17.18 -3.73 -10.08
CA TYR A 133 -16.55 -5.05 -10.09
C TYR A 133 -16.74 -5.79 -11.42
N GLN A 134 -17.90 -5.62 -12.06
CA GLN A 134 -18.23 -6.30 -13.32
C GLN A 134 -17.32 -5.82 -14.46
N SER A 135 -16.92 -4.54 -14.42
CA SER A 135 -16.10 -3.92 -15.47
C SER A 135 -14.60 -4.06 -15.20
N ALA A 136 -14.17 -3.79 -13.96
CA ALA A 136 -12.74 -3.69 -13.62
C ALA A 136 -12.22 -4.88 -12.78
N GLY A 137 -13.08 -5.76 -12.27
CA GLY A 137 -12.72 -6.82 -11.33
C GLY A 137 -11.70 -7.81 -11.89
N LEU A 138 -11.99 -8.41 -13.06
CA LEU A 138 -11.09 -9.37 -13.70
C LEU A 138 -9.75 -8.73 -14.08
N LEU A 139 -9.79 -7.53 -14.67
CA LEU A 139 -8.57 -6.79 -15.04
C LEU A 139 -7.70 -6.54 -13.80
N THR A 140 -8.31 -6.09 -12.71
CA THR A 140 -7.61 -5.86 -11.44
C THR A 140 -7.04 -7.14 -10.87
N ALA A 141 -7.78 -8.25 -10.95
CA ALA A 141 -7.31 -9.54 -10.45
C ALA A 141 -6.08 -10.05 -11.20
N VAL A 142 -6.07 -9.92 -12.53
CA VAL A 142 -4.92 -10.27 -13.37
C VAL A 142 -3.73 -9.37 -13.06
N VAL A 143 -3.92 -8.05 -13.06
CA VAL A 143 -2.85 -7.07 -12.80
C VAL A 143 -2.27 -7.25 -11.39
N GLN A 144 -3.11 -7.43 -10.37
CA GLN A 144 -2.66 -7.66 -8.99
C GLN A 144 -1.93 -9.00 -8.83
N THR A 145 -2.27 -10.03 -9.61
CA THR A 145 -1.56 -11.32 -9.59
C THR A 145 -0.13 -11.21 -10.13
N PHE A 146 0.13 -10.31 -11.09
CA PHE A 146 1.50 -10.02 -11.53
C PHE A 146 2.40 -9.45 -10.42
N ALA A 147 1.85 -8.91 -9.33
CA ALA A 147 2.63 -8.44 -8.19
C ALA A 147 3.33 -9.60 -7.43
N VAL A 148 2.91 -10.86 -7.61
CA VAL A 148 3.63 -12.03 -7.09
C VAL A 148 5.07 -12.09 -7.62
N LEU A 149 5.29 -11.63 -8.86
CA LEU A 149 6.63 -11.56 -9.43
C LEU A 149 7.53 -10.59 -8.66
N GLU A 150 7.01 -9.54 -8.02
CA GLU A 150 7.83 -8.66 -7.17
C GLU A 150 8.42 -9.43 -5.99
N VAL A 151 7.61 -10.29 -5.36
CA VAL A 151 8.08 -11.14 -4.27
C VAL A 151 9.17 -12.07 -4.78
N ALA A 152 8.99 -12.66 -5.97
CA ALA A 152 10.01 -13.48 -6.62
C ALA A 152 11.30 -12.69 -6.91
N HIS A 153 11.21 -11.46 -7.43
CA HIS A 153 12.38 -10.63 -7.72
C HIS A 153 13.18 -10.29 -6.46
N VAL A 154 12.50 -10.04 -5.34
CA VAL A 154 13.17 -9.77 -4.06
C VAL A 154 13.77 -11.06 -3.47
N LEU A 155 13.07 -12.20 -3.56
CA LEU A 155 13.56 -13.51 -3.11
C LEU A 155 14.82 -13.95 -3.88
N LEU A 156 14.84 -13.72 -5.20
CA LEU A 156 15.98 -14.02 -6.07
C LEU A 156 17.12 -13.00 -5.95
N GLY A 157 16.95 -11.96 -5.13
CA GLY A 157 17.95 -10.90 -4.94
C GLY A 157 18.12 -9.96 -6.13
N TRP A 158 17.20 -10.00 -7.11
CA TRP A 158 17.22 -9.11 -8.28
C TRP A 158 16.90 -7.66 -7.91
N VAL A 159 16.09 -7.48 -6.86
CA VAL A 159 15.72 -6.18 -6.30
C VAL A 159 16.02 -6.16 -4.80
N ARG A 160 16.66 -5.08 -4.33
CA ARG A 160 16.98 -4.89 -2.91
C ARG A 160 15.74 -4.38 -2.17
N SER A 161 15.02 -5.27 -1.51
CA SER A 161 13.92 -4.95 -0.59
C SER A 161 13.88 -5.98 0.55
N ALA A 162 13.16 -5.66 1.63
CA ALA A 162 12.90 -6.64 2.68
C ALA A 162 11.79 -7.60 2.22
N VAL A 163 12.16 -8.87 1.99
CA VAL A 163 11.27 -9.95 1.51
C VAL A 163 9.97 -9.99 2.30
N GLY A 164 10.05 -10.02 3.64
CA GLY A 164 8.87 -10.13 4.50
C GLY A 164 7.87 -8.99 4.29
N THR A 165 8.35 -7.75 4.20
CA THR A 165 7.46 -6.60 3.99
C THR A 165 6.84 -6.58 2.59
N THR A 166 7.61 -6.94 1.55
CA THR A 166 7.08 -7.02 0.18
C THR A 166 6.05 -8.14 0.06
N ALA A 167 6.33 -9.31 0.64
CA ALA A 167 5.41 -10.44 0.66
C ALA A 167 4.10 -10.10 1.37
N ILE A 168 4.14 -9.48 2.56
CA ILE A 168 2.94 -9.09 3.30
C ILE A 168 2.11 -8.06 2.52
N GLN A 169 2.74 -7.07 1.90
CA GLN A 169 2.05 -6.06 1.09
C GLN A 169 1.32 -6.69 -0.12
N VAL A 170 1.99 -7.59 -0.84
CA VAL A 170 1.40 -8.28 -2.00
C VAL A 170 0.31 -9.26 -1.55
N ALA A 171 0.56 -10.04 -0.50
CA ALA A 171 -0.40 -11.00 0.03
C ALA A 171 -1.68 -10.33 0.54
N SER A 172 -1.57 -9.19 1.23
CA SER A 172 -2.72 -8.42 1.72
C SER A 172 -3.70 -8.08 0.59
N ARG A 173 -3.17 -7.58 -0.54
CA ARG A 173 -3.99 -7.22 -1.69
C ARG A 173 -4.53 -8.43 -2.44
N LEU A 174 -3.76 -9.52 -2.54
CA LEU A 174 -4.23 -10.76 -3.14
C LEU A 174 -5.37 -11.38 -2.33
N ILE A 175 -5.31 -11.34 -1.00
CA ILE A 175 -6.41 -11.78 -0.13
C ILE A 175 -7.67 -10.94 -0.38
N LEU A 176 -7.52 -9.62 -0.56
CA LEU A 176 -8.67 -8.76 -0.85
C LEU A 176 -9.30 -9.04 -2.22
N VAL A 177 -8.49 -9.24 -3.25
CA VAL A 177 -8.98 -9.53 -4.60
C VAL A 177 -9.61 -10.93 -4.67
N TRP A 178 -8.85 -11.96 -4.28
CA TRP A 178 -9.24 -13.36 -4.50
C TRP A 178 -9.99 -13.96 -3.30
N GLY A 179 -9.60 -13.61 -2.09
CA GLY A 179 -10.20 -14.15 -0.86
C GLY A 179 -11.46 -13.42 -0.40
N ILE A 180 -11.60 -12.13 -0.74
CA ILE A 180 -12.72 -11.29 -0.29
C ILE A 180 -13.62 -10.91 -1.47
N ALA A 181 -13.12 -10.18 -2.47
CA ALA A 181 -13.94 -9.65 -3.54
C ALA A 181 -14.56 -10.75 -4.41
N GLU A 182 -13.83 -11.80 -4.78
CA GLU A 182 -14.42 -12.91 -5.54
C GLU A 182 -15.44 -13.74 -4.74
N ARG A 183 -15.36 -13.75 -3.40
CA ARG A 183 -16.19 -14.60 -2.53
C ARG A 183 -17.44 -13.93 -2.00
N TYR A 184 -17.38 -12.62 -1.75
CA TYR A 184 -18.44 -11.87 -1.09
C TYR A 184 -19.03 -10.82 -2.03
N GLU A 185 -20.33 -10.95 -2.32
CA GLU A 185 -21.05 -9.95 -3.12
C GLU A 185 -21.09 -8.59 -2.42
N GLU A 186 -21.09 -8.60 -1.09
CA GLU A 186 -21.07 -7.42 -0.22
C GLU A 186 -19.80 -6.58 -0.43
N ALA A 187 -18.66 -7.23 -0.69
CA ALA A 187 -17.42 -6.53 -1.02
C ALA A 187 -17.45 -5.96 -2.44
N ARG A 188 -17.97 -6.72 -3.42
CA ARG A 188 -18.04 -6.32 -4.84
C ARG A 188 -18.97 -5.15 -5.11
N THR A 189 -20.07 -5.13 -4.37
CA THR A 189 -21.10 -4.09 -4.48
C THR A 189 -20.83 -2.93 -3.54
N SER A 190 -19.78 -2.95 -2.73
CA SER A 190 -19.50 -1.84 -1.83
C SER A 190 -18.92 -0.63 -2.59
N PRO A 191 -19.34 0.62 -2.29
CA PRO A 191 -18.70 1.81 -2.84
C PRO A 191 -17.22 1.92 -2.43
N PHE A 192 -16.85 1.29 -1.32
CA PHE A 192 -15.46 1.23 -0.88
C PHE A 192 -14.57 0.50 -1.89
N TYR A 193 -15.11 -0.46 -2.66
CA TYR A 193 -14.38 -1.15 -3.71
C TYR A 193 -13.88 -0.16 -4.78
N ALA A 194 -14.71 0.81 -5.16
CA ALA A 194 -14.33 1.85 -6.12
C ALA A 194 -13.24 2.78 -5.58
N THR A 195 -13.37 3.23 -4.33
CA THR A 195 -12.33 4.08 -3.71
C THR A 195 -11.00 3.32 -3.53
N MET A 196 -11.06 2.01 -3.31
CA MET A 196 -9.89 1.13 -3.25
C MET A 196 -9.18 1.07 -4.60
N LEU A 197 -9.89 0.78 -5.69
CA LEU A 197 -9.32 0.72 -7.04
C LEU A 197 -8.73 2.05 -7.48
N LEU A 198 -9.42 3.17 -7.23
CA LEU A 198 -8.91 4.50 -7.56
C LEU A 198 -7.59 4.77 -6.82
N SER A 199 -7.54 4.43 -5.53
CA SER A 199 -6.35 4.63 -4.70
C SER A 199 -5.20 3.72 -5.11
N TRP A 200 -5.48 2.42 -5.30
CA TRP A 200 -4.52 1.42 -5.74
C TRP A 200 -3.93 1.77 -7.09
N SER A 201 -4.76 1.91 -8.11
CA SER A 201 -4.27 2.20 -9.47
C SER A 201 -3.44 3.48 -9.51
N SER A 202 -3.87 4.54 -8.83
CA SER A 202 -3.13 5.80 -8.75
C SER A 202 -1.76 5.65 -8.06
N THR A 203 -1.68 4.96 -6.92
CA THR A 203 -0.39 4.74 -6.24
C THR A 203 0.53 3.80 -7.02
N GLU A 204 -0.03 2.80 -7.70
CA GLU A 204 0.72 1.79 -8.43
C GLU A 204 1.33 2.35 -9.71
N ILE A 205 0.58 3.16 -10.47
CA ILE A 205 1.10 3.86 -11.66
C ILE A 205 2.33 4.68 -11.26
N ILE A 206 2.22 5.52 -10.23
CA ILE A 206 3.33 6.34 -9.74
C ILE A 206 4.51 5.45 -9.31
N ARG A 207 4.26 4.36 -8.60
CA ARG A 207 5.29 3.46 -8.07
C ARG A 207 6.07 2.78 -9.19
N TYR A 208 5.38 2.14 -10.14
CA TYR A 208 6.01 1.42 -11.22
C TYR A 208 6.71 2.33 -12.22
N THR A 209 6.13 3.50 -12.54
CA THR A 209 6.80 4.52 -13.35
C THR A 209 8.10 4.99 -12.67
N PHE A 210 8.06 5.25 -11.36
CA PHE A 210 9.27 5.62 -10.63
C PHE A 210 10.30 4.49 -10.60
N TYR A 211 9.88 3.22 -10.45
CA TYR A 211 10.80 2.08 -10.47
C TYR A 211 11.46 1.88 -11.82
N ALA A 212 10.70 1.97 -12.93
CA ALA A 212 11.26 1.92 -14.27
C ALA A 212 12.31 3.01 -14.51
N LEU A 213 11.99 4.26 -14.13
CA LEU A 213 12.94 5.37 -14.26
C LEU A 213 14.14 5.24 -13.32
N SER A 214 13.96 4.72 -12.11
CA SER A 214 15.06 4.49 -11.16
C SER A 214 16.06 3.46 -11.66
N LEU A 215 15.60 2.43 -12.39
CA LEU A 215 16.49 1.49 -13.05
C LEU A 215 17.31 2.20 -14.13
N LEU A 216 16.65 2.99 -14.99
CA LEU A 216 17.30 3.75 -16.06
C LEU A 216 18.30 4.80 -15.54
N SER A 217 18.03 5.39 -14.38
CA SER A 217 18.94 6.35 -13.71
C SER A 217 20.10 5.68 -12.96
N SER A 218 20.09 4.35 -12.77
CA SER A 218 21.11 3.65 -11.98
C SER A 218 22.50 3.76 -12.65
N PRO A 219 23.58 3.95 -11.88
CA PRO A 219 24.95 3.90 -12.40
C PRO A 219 25.32 2.57 -13.05
N THR A 220 24.56 1.50 -12.75
CA THR A 220 24.73 0.16 -13.31
C THR A 220 23.90 -0.08 -14.58
N SER A 221 23.17 0.93 -15.07
CA SER A 221 22.37 0.83 -16.28
C SER A 221 23.27 0.64 -17.51
N PRO A 222 22.93 -0.29 -18.43
CA PRO A 222 23.65 -0.47 -19.70
C PRO A 222 23.33 0.63 -20.73
N VAL A 223 22.37 1.52 -20.44
CA VAL A 223 22.00 2.64 -21.32
C VAL A 223 23.00 3.79 -21.16
N HIS A 224 23.62 4.22 -22.26
CA HIS A 224 24.60 5.31 -22.27
C HIS A 224 24.00 6.67 -21.87
N ASP A 225 22.76 6.93 -22.27
CA ASP A 225 22.04 8.14 -21.91
C ASP A 225 21.37 8.00 -20.54
N ARG A 226 21.88 8.74 -19.55
CA ARG A 226 21.29 8.75 -18.21
C ARG A 226 19.96 9.49 -18.23
N VAL A 227 18.87 8.74 -18.08
CA VAL A 227 17.54 9.31 -17.85
C VAL A 227 17.49 9.80 -16.41
N ALA A 228 17.22 11.08 -16.20
CA ALA A 228 16.99 11.63 -14.87
C ALA A 228 15.52 11.44 -14.43
N ILE A 229 15.28 11.12 -13.16
CA ILE A 229 13.92 11.04 -12.61
C ILE A 229 13.36 12.47 -12.47
N PRO A 230 12.20 12.79 -13.07
CA PRO A 230 11.59 14.10 -12.90
C PRO A 230 11.25 14.40 -11.44
N TYR A 231 11.49 15.63 -11.00
CA TYR A 231 11.20 16.05 -9.62
C TYR A 231 9.72 15.88 -9.26
N TRP A 232 8.81 16.22 -10.18
CA TRP A 232 7.36 16.08 -9.95
C TRP A 232 6.96 14.64 -9.63
N LEU A 233 7.58 13.64 -10.27
CA LEU A 233 7.28 12.23 -10.03
C LEU A 233 7.79 11.78 -8.67
N THR A 234 8.98 12.24 -8.30
CA THR A 234 9.53 12.03 -6.94
C THR A 234 8.63 12.68 -5.89
N TYR A 235 8.19 13.92 -6.12
CA TYR A 235 7.29 14.63 -5.23
C TYR A 235 5.96 13.88 -5.04
N LEU A 236 5.34 13.43 -6.14
CA LEU A 236 4.11 12.63 -6.10
C LEU A 236 4.31 11.36 -5.28
N ARG A 237 5.34 10.56 -5.58
CA ARG A 237 5.62 9.30 -4.87
C ARG A 237 5.73 9.47 -3.35
N TYR A 238 6.32 10.57 -2.90
CA TYR A 238 6.52 10.84 -1.47
C TYR A 238 5.44 11.73 -0.84
N THR A 239 4.39 12.14 -1.57
CA THR A 239 3.36 13.05 -1.04
C THR A 239 1.93 12.52 -1.23
N THR A 240 1.64 11.77 -2.30
CA THR A 240 0.27 11.28 -2.57
C THR A 240 -0.26 10.35 -1.49
N PHE A 241 0.62 9.73 -0.69
CA PHE A 241 0.23 8.90 0.45
C PHE A 241 -0.64 9.64 1.48
N TYR A 242 -0.57 10.97 1.59
CA TYR A 242 -1.45 11.73 2.48
C TYR A 242 -2.93 11.48 2.21
N VAL A 243 -3.30 11.29 0.94
CA VAL A 243 -4.66 11.03 0.50
C VAL A 243 -4.85 9.55 0.18
N LEU A 244 -3.99 9.00 -0.68
CA LEU A 244 -4.17 7.65 -1.22
C LEU A 244 -4.02 6.54 -0.18
N TYR A 245 -3.26 6.79 0.90
CA TYR A 245 -3.08 5.77 1.93
C TYR A 245 -4.31 5.64 2.83
N PRO A 246 -4.86 6.71 3.43
CA PRO A 246 -6.14 6.62 4.14
C PRO A 246 -7.29 6.13 3.27
N THR A 247 -7.41 6.61 2.03
CA THR A 247 -8.51 6.20 1.15
C THR A 247 -8.35 4.77 0.68
N GLY A 248 -7.15 4.35 0.27
CA GLY A 248 -6.87 2.99 -0.18
C GLY A 248 -7.00 2.00 0.96
N ALA A 249 -6.13 2.12 1.96
CA ALA A 249 -6.08 1.12 3.01
C ALA A 249 -7.31 1.17 3.95
N GLY A 250 -7.96 2.33 4.10
CA GLY A 250 -9.25 2.43 4.78
C GLY A 250 -10.37 1.73 4.02
N SER A 251 -10.45 1.91 2.69
CA SER A 251 -11.46 1.23 1.89
C SER A 251 -11.26 -0.29 1.82
N GLU A 252 -10.02 -0.78 1.84
CA GLU A 252 -9.71 -2.21 2.02
C GLU A 252 -10.34 -2.77 3.31
N ALA A 253 -10.16 -2.06 4.43
CA ALA A 253 -10.71 -2.45 5.72
C ALA A 253 -12.25 -2.44 5.70
N PHE A 254 -12.87 -1.41 5.10
CA PHE A 254 -14.33 -1.33 5.01
C PHE A 254 -14.94 -2.33 4.02
N CYS A 255 -14.26 -2.67 2.93
CA CYS A 255 -14.64 -3.77 2.05
C CYS A 255 -14.68 -5.10 2.82
N MET A 256 -13.65 -5.36 3.63
CA MET A 256 -13.61 -6.55 4.49
C MET A 256 -14.70 -6.50 5.57
N TYR A 257 -14.91 -5.36 6.23
CA TYR A 257 -15.97 -5.17 7.22
C TYR A 257 -17.37 -5.43 6.64
N ALA A 258 -17.62 -5.02 5.39
CA ALA A 258 -18.90 -5.24 4.72
C ALA A 258 -19.27 -6.73 4.60
N THR A 259 -18.28 -7.62 4.65
CA THR A 259 -18.45 -9.08 4.56
C THR A 259 -18.72 -9.77 5.90
N LEU A 260 -18.65 -9.04 7.03
CA LEU A 260 -18.89 -9.61 8.36
C LEU A 260 -20.40 -9.83 8.62
N PRO A 261 -20.78 -10.90 9.34
CA PRO A 261 -22.18 -11.15 9.68
C PRO A 261 -22.77 -10.05 10.57
N LYS A 262 -23.87 -9.41 10.15
CA LYS A 262 -24.49 -8.27 10.86
C LYS A 262 -25.52 -8.67 11.90
N SER A 263 -25.52 -9.94 12.33
CA SER A 263 -26.49 -10.38 13.31
C SER A 263 -26.29 -9.61 14.62
N ASN A 264 -27.24 -8.71 14.91
CA ASN A 264 -27.22 -7.74 16.00
C ASN A 264 -26.65 -8.30 17.32
N PRO A 265 -25.46 -7.86 17.79
CA PRO A 265 -24.96 -8.19 19.12
C PRO A 265 -25.59 -7.35 20.24
N LEU A 266 -26.34 -6.28 19.90
CA LEU A 266 -26.89 -5.31 20.86
C LEU A 266 -28.33 -5.58 21.32
N ASN A 267 -29.09 -6.43 20.61
CA ASN A 267 -30.50 -6.70 20.96
C ASN A 267 -30.71 -7.95 21.84
N SER A 268 -29.67 -8.54 22.42
CA SER A 268 -29.84 -9.59 23.44
C SER A 268 -28.74 -9.45 24.49
N GLY A 269 -29.12 -9.06 25.71
CA GLY A 269 -28.27 -8.80 26.87
C GLY A 269 -27.50 -10.01 27.42
N ALA A 270 -26.70 -10.66 26.57
CA ALA A 270 -25.74 -11.71 26.90
C ALA A 270 -24.37 -11.34 26.30
N TRP A 271 -23.95 -10.11 26.60
CA TRP A 271 -22.90 -9.37 25.87
C TRP A 271 -21.54 -10.06 25.85
N VAL A 272 -21.17 -10.82 26.87
CA VAL A 272 -19.86 -11.49 26.95
C VAL A 272 -19.89 -12.92 26.40
N GLN A 273 -21.01 -13.64 26.59
CA GLN A 273 -21.14 -15.06 26.25
C GLN A 273 -21.45 -15.30 24.75
N LYS A 274 -22.16 -14.37 24.10
CA LYS A 274 -22.38 -14.39 22.63
C LYS A 274 -21.19 -13.84 21.84
N MET A 275 -20.42 -12.92 22.44
CA MET A 275 -19.28 -12.27 21.79
C MET A 275 -18.16 -13.26 21.52
N LEU A 276 -17.94 -14.27 22.36
CA LEU A 276 -16.73 -15.12 22.24
C LEU A 276 -16.94 -16.48 21.52
N TRP A 277 -18.13 -17.09 21.52
CA TRP A 277 -18.25 -18.52 21.12
C TRP A 277 -19.51 -18.94 20.32
N GLY A 278 -20.42 -18.04 19.92
CA GLY A 278 -21.78 -18.47 19.54
C GLY A 278 -22.25 -18.34 18.08
N ARG A 279 -21.67 -17.48 17.22
CA ARG A 279 -22.31 -17.13 15.92
C ARG A 279 -21.36 -16.85 14.75
N TRP A 280 -20.08 -16.71 15.00
CA TRP A 280 -19.08 -16.39 13.98
C TRP A 280 -18.29 -17.66 13.66
N GLY A 281 -18.18 -18.00 12.37
CA GLY A 281 -17.26 -19.04 11.93
C GLY A 281 -15.81 -18.61 12.18
N PHE A 282 -14.88 -19.57 12.11
CA PHE A 282 -13.44 -19.28 12.23
C PHE A 282 -13.00 -18.15 11.27
N GLU A 283 -13.54 -18.14 10.06
CA GLU A 283 -13.25 -17.12 9.06
C GLU A 283 -13.78 -15.72 9.42
N ASP A 284 -14.96 -15.62 10.03
CA ASP A 284 -15.52 -14.34 10.48
C ASP A 284 -14.64 -13.73 11.57
N TRP A 285 -14.15 -14.58 12.48
CA TRP A 285 -13.20 -14.20 13.52
C TRP A 285 -11.88 -13.70 12.95
N VAL A 286 -11.32 -14.40 11.97
CA VAL A 286 -10.08 -13.97 11.29
C VAL A 286 -10.28 -12.61 10.63
N ARG A 287 -11.37 -12.41 9.88
CA ARG A 287 -11.66 -11.12 9.21
C ARG A 287 -11.91 -9.99 10.20
N GLY A 288 -12.63 -10.25 11.28
CA GLY A 288 -12.85 -9.26 12.35
C GLY A 288 -11.56 -8.87 13.07
N LEU A 289 -10.70 -9.85 13.38
CA LEU A 289 -9.38 -9.60 13.97
C LEU A 289 -8.49 -8.80 13.00
N MET A 290 -8.47 -9.18 11.72
CA MET A 290 -7.74 -8.45 10.69
C MET A 290 -8.19 -6.98 10.61
N PHE A 291 -9.50 -6.72 10.68
CA PHE A 291 -10.04 -5.36 10.69
C PHE A 291 -9.54 -4.53 11.89
N VAL A 292 -9.46 -5.14 13.09
CA VAL A 292 -8.95 -4.46 14.29
C VAL A 292 -7.44 -4.19 14.20
N ILE A 293 -6.66 -5.19 13.77
CA ILE A 293 -5.20 -5.07 13.60
C ILE A 293 -4.83 -4.08 12.48
N TRP A 294 -5.73 -3.89 11.52
CA TRP A 294 -5.53 -2.99 10.39
C TRP A 294 -5.20 -1.57 10.85
N TRP A 295 -5.94 -1.02 11.81
CA TRP A 295 -5.81 0.39 12.23
C TRP A 295 -4.44 0.74 12.84
N PRO A 296 -3.88 -0.04 13.80
CA PRO A 296 -2.51 0.14 14.24
C PRO A 296 -1.49 0.02 13.10
N GLY A 297 -1.68 -0.94 12.20
CA GLY A 297 -0.83 -1.13 11.02
C GLY A 297 -0.81 0.11 10.12
N LEU A 298 -1.98 0.72 9.89
CA LEU A 298 -2.10 1.96 9.13
C LEU A 298 -1.31 3.09 9.77
N TYR A 299 -1.44 3.28 11.08
CA TYR A 299 -0.73 4.35 11.79
C TYR A 299 0.80 4.19 11.70
N VAL A 300 1.30 2.97 11.92
CA VAL A 300 2.75 2.69 11.88
C VAL A 300 3.31 2.93 10.48
N MET A 301 2.65 2.44 9.43
CA MET A 301 3.13 2.66 8.06
C MET A 301 3.01 4.12 7.62
N TYR A 302 1.92 4.79 7.98
CA TYR A 302 1.73 6.21 7.66
C TYR A 302 2.82 7.09 8.28
N THR A 303 3.13 6.88 9.56
CA THR A 303 4.21 7.60 10.24
C THR A 303 5.59 7.29 9.65
N HIS A 304 5.80 6.05 9.20
CA HIS A 304 7.00 5.67 8.46
C HIS A 304 7.12 6.43 7.13
N MET A 305 6.04 6.54 6.34
CA MET A 305 6.05 7.29 5.08
C MET A 305 6.31 8.79 5.28
N MET A 306 5.78 9.39 6.36
CA MET A 306 6.10 10.79 6.73
C MET A 306 7.60 10.98 7.01
N ARG A 307 8.25 10.01 7.68
CA ARG A 307 9.70 10.03 7.90
C ARG A 307 10.47 9.90 6.59
N GLN A 308 10.05 8.99 5.70
CA GLN A 308 10.65 8.82 4.38
C GLN A 308 10.55 10.09 3.53
N ARG A 309 9.39 10.74 3.51
CA ARG A 309 9.18 12.02 2.83
C ARG A 309 10.15 13.09 3.33
N ARG A 310 10.26 13.28 4.65
CA ARG A 310 11.18 14.27 5.24
C ARG A 310 12.64 13.97 4.87
N LYS A 311 13.03 12.71 4.80
CA LYS A 311 14.39 12.31 4.42
C LYS A 311 14.70 12.62 2.95
N VAL A 312 13.76 12.38 2.05
CA VAL A 312 14.00 12.54 0.60
C VAL A 312 13.75 13.97 0.13
N LEU A 313 12.67 14.61 0.59
CA LEU A 313 12.26 15.95 0.16
C LEU A 313 12.66 17.06 1.13
N GLY A 314 12.92 16.75 2.40
CA GLY A 314 13.20 17.74 3.45
C GLY A 314 14.67 18.15 3.59
N SER A 315 15.57 17.60 2.76
CA SER A 315 17.00 17.91 2.83
C SER A 315 17.41 19.12 1.97
N GLY A 316 16.45 19.95 1.55
CA GLY A 316 16.69 21.25 0.91
C GLY A 316 15.86 22.33 1.59
N SER A 317 16.53 23.36 2.11
CA SER A 317 15.97 24.51 2.85
C SER A 317 15.73 24.30 4.36
N GLY A 318 16.79 23.86 5.04
CA GLY A 318 17.00 24.10 6.48
C GLY A 318 18.07 25.18 6.70
N LYS A 319 17.91 26.38 6.12
CA LYS A 319 18.53 27.56 6.76
C LYS A 319 17.74 27.77 8.03
N THR A 320 18.35 27.46 9.17
CA THR A 320 17.89 27.88 10.49
C THR A 320 17.60 29.37 10.45
N ILE A 321 16.33 29.76 10.38
CA ILE A 321 15.88 31.11 10.69
C ILE A 321 16.12 31.25 12.20
N GLY A 322 17.23 31.88 12.57
CA GLY A 322 17.65 32.01 13.96
C GLY A 322 19.16 31.91 14.20
N ALA A 323 20.02 31.75 13.18
CA ALA A 323 21.44 31.98 13.36
C ALA A 323 21.68 33.48 13.60
N ALA A 324 21.98 33.85 14.84
CA ALA A 324 22.37 35.19 15.23
C ALA A 324 23.49 35.71 14.30
N PRO A 325 23.47 37.01 13.93
CA PRO A 325 24.49 37.57 13.05
C PRO A 325 25.88 37.35 13.65
N ALA A 326 26.79 36.82 12.82
CA ALA A 326 28.17 36.60 13.20
C ALA A 326 28.79 37.92 13.68
N VAL A 327 29.19 37.96 14.95
CA VAL A 327 29.96 39.07 15.51
C VAL A 327 31.31 39.09 14.79
N PRO A 328 31.71 40.19 14.13
CA PRO A 328 33.00 40.27 13.48
C PRO A 328 34.14 40.20 14.52
N PRO A 329 35.28 39.59 14.19
CA PRO A 329 36.39 39.46 15.12
C PRO A 329 36.89 40.84 15.56
N LYS A 330 36.96 41.06 16.88
CA LYS A 330 37.65 42.22 17.46
C LYS A 330 39.10 42.17 17.01
N ASN A 331 39.49 43.19 16.25
CA ASN A 331 40.87 43.42 15.83
C ASN A 331 41.71 43.69 17.11
N LYS A 332 42.49 42.70 17.55
CA LYS A 332 43.52 42.91 18.57
C LYS A 332 44.75 43.46 17.86
N ASN A 333 44.78 44.78 17.71
CA ASN A 333 46.00 45.58 17.53
C ASN A 333 45.64 47.04 17.83
N GLN A 334 45.62 47.34 19.13
CA GLN A 334 45.94 48.64 19.73
C GLN A 334 46.32 48.38 21.18
#